data_AF-X6KEH2-F1
#
_entry.id   AF-X6KEH2-F1
#
_cell.length_a   1.000
_cell.length_b   1.000
_cell.length_c   1.000
_cell.angle_alpha   90.00
_cell.angle_beta   90.00
_cell.angle_gamma   90.00
#
_symmetry.space_group_name_H-M   'P 1'
#
loop_
_entity.id
_entity.type
_entity.pdbx_description
1 polymer ?
#
loop_
_entity_poly.entity_id
_entity_poly.type
_entity_poly.pdbx_seq_one_letter_code
_entity_poly.pdbx_strand_id
1 'polypeptide(L)'
;MATLVAGRGYVLHPMDWMPSASDQNSPDIYAPWIDWQASVEGLKIAPQEQLTVQNWDDFYPAARRIALTEMRRRDPATARSLMEAKAPGEPAEVRLALIELMHFGLTPEDAPFLKSLATDRSGKVQELASRLLARLGEHGRVGGGADDPVAELAAFIAEGKSGFIRRRTTYTPAKLKSPAQEKRRAELFETCNLVDLASRFGVSEPDFIAAWQFGADNNADIQISRMVAASGSDAAVTQMADTLIAEGGKPALFVLHLTPRLDSRRKRVLVRLILKDTPQYVSTLTLAEGFEANWLDWPDLTNGQSLAVLRSAVAGNDDAMKRTVDDLLETLGFLATAATAEKLIEHVVAAGMPPAAASLAFLRLNAALTGTNP
;
A
#
# COMPACT_ATOMS: atom_id res chain seq x y z
N MET A 1 -12.63 -9.27 -6.21
CA MET A 1 -13.73 -10.17 -5.79
C MET A 1 -13.41 -11.00 -4.55
N ALA A 2 -12.35 -11.83 -4.53
CA ALA A 2 -12.00 -12.68 -3.37
C ALA A 2 -11.90 -11.91 -2.03
N THR A 3 -11.25 -10.74 -2.04
CA THR A 3 -11.14 -9.84 -0.88
C THR A 3 -12.50 -9.36 -0.37
N LEU A 4 -13.45 -9.05 -1.26
CA LEU A 4 -14.81 -8.66 -0.87
C LEU A 4 -15.52 -9.82 -0.17
N VAL A 5 -15.51 -10.99 -0.79
CA VAL A 5 -16.20 -12.20 -0.29
C VAL A 5 -15.64 -12.62 1.07
N ALA A 6 -14.31 -12.67 1.20
CA ALA A 6 -13.61 -12.91 2.46
C ALA A 6 -13.94 -11.86 3.52
N GLY A 7 -13.95 -10.57 3.15
CA GLY A 7 -14.34 -9.46 4.04
C GLY A 7 -15.80 -9.50 4.48
N ARG A 8 -16.64 -10.36 3.89
CA ARG A 8 -18.01 -10.64 4.31
C ARG A 8 -18.18 -11.96 5.07
N GLY A 9 -17.07 -12.64 5.39
CA GLY A 9 -17.09 -13.93 6.10
C GLY A 9 -17.43 -15.13 5.21
N TYR A 10 -17.35 -14.97 3.89
CA TYR A 10 -17.58 -16.04 2.93
C TYR A 10 -16.28 -16.43 2.23
N VAL A 11 -16.30 -17.55 1.50
CA VAL A 11 -15.22 -17.96 0.60
C VAL A 11 -15.78 -18.20 -0.80
N LEU A 12 -14.95 -17.98 -1.83
CA LEU A 12 -15.34 -18.25 -3.21
C LEU A 12 -15.31 -19.76 -3.44
N HIS A 13 -16.27 -20.34 -4.14
CA HIS A 13 -16.19 -21.76 -4.42
C HIS A 13 -14.92 -22.05 -5.27
N PRO A 14 -14.12 -23.10 -4.97
CA PRO A 14 -12.86 -23.35 -5.69
C PRO A 14 -12.99 -23.55 -7.21
N MET A 15 -14.17 -23.95 -7.69
CA MET A 15 -14.45 -24.04 -9.13
C MET A 15 -14.67 -22.68 -9.81
N ASP A 16 -15.09 -21.66 -9.06
CA ASP A 16 -15.27 -20.31 -9.59
C ASP A 16 -13.94 -19.56 -9.59
N TRP A 17 -13.14 -19.73 -8.54
CA TRP A 17 -11.81 -19.15 -8.42
C TRP A 17 -11.02 -19.80 -7.27
N MET A 18 -9.71 -19.91 -7.45
CA MET A 18 -8.77 -20.40 -6.44
C MET A 18 -7.44 -19.64 -6.55
N PRO A 19 -6.79 -19.23 -5.45
CA PRO A 19 -5.50 -18.55 -5.50
C PRO A 19 -4.41 -19.47 -6.06
N SER A 20 -3.35 -18.91 -6.65
CA SER A 20 -2.19 -19.71 -7.04
C SER A 20 -1.38 -20.16 -5.83
N ALA A 21 -0.62 -21.26 -5.95
CA ALA A 21 0.34 -21.71 -4.93
C ALA A 21 1.38 -20.64 -4.55
N SER A 22 1.67 -19.71 -5.46
CA SER A 22 2.59 -18.59 -5.26
C SER A 22 1.94 -17.31 -4.72
N ASP A 23 0.62 -17.32 -4.51
CA ASP A 23 -0.12 -16.13 -4.09
C ASP A 23 0.26 -15.71 -2.66
N GLN A 24 0.58 -14.43 -2.51
CA GLN A 24 0.94 -13.82 -1.23
C GLN A 24 -0.08 -12.78 -0.75
N ASN A 25 -0.98 -12.35 -1.64
CA ASN A 25 -1.86 -11.21 -1.43
C ASN A 25 -3.33 -11.63 -1.21
N SER A 26 -3.62 -12.91 -1.42
CA SER A 26 -4.93 -13.48 -1.10
C SER A 26 -5.25 -13.37 0.40
N PRO A 27 -6.51 -13.09 0.77
CA PRO A 27 -6.94 -13.07 2.17
C PRO A 27 -6.58 -14.36 2.93
N ASP A 28 -6.24 -14.23 4.22
CA ASP A 28 -5.77 -15.32 5.08
C ASP A 28 -6.68 -16.55 5.10
N ILE A 29 -8.00 -16.36 4.93
CA ILE A 29 -8.99 -17.44 4.85
C ILE A 29 -8.71 -18.42 3.70
N TYR A 30 -7.96 -18.01 2.68
CA TYR A 30 -7.59 -18.82 1.52
C TYR A 30 -6.23 -19.52 1.66
N ALA A 31 -5.48 -19.28 2.75
CA ALA A 31 -4.19 -19.94 2.96
C ALA A 31 -4.25 -21.47 2.87
N PRO A 32 -5.29 -22.17 3.40
CA PRO A 32 -5.42 -23.61 3.20
C PRO A 32 -5.45 -24.05 1.73
N TRP A 33 -6.00 -23.24 0.82
CA TRP A 33 -6.04 -23.56 -0.61
C TRP A 33 -4.72 -23.27 -1.31
N ILE A 34 -4.01 -22.22 -0.90
CA ILE A 34 -2.64 -21.93 -1.37
C ILE A 34 -1.71 -23.09 -0.99
N ASP A 35 -1.79 -23.52 0.28
CA ASP A 35 -0.99 -24.62 0.81
C ASP A 35 -1.36 -25.96 0.15
N TRP A 36 -2.66 -26.19 -0.10
CA TRP A 36 -3.13 -27.37 -0.85
C TRP A 36 -2.60 -27.39 -2.29
N GLN A 37 -2.65 -26.27 -3.02
CA GLN A 37 -2.09 -26.20 -4.38
C GLN A 37 -0.56 -26.36 -4.39
N ALA A 38 0.13 -25.83 -3.39
CA ALA A 38 1.57 -26.03 -3.23
C ALA A 38 1.94 -27.49 -2.93
N SER A 39 0.95 -28.32 -2.56
CA SER A 39 1.12 -29.72 -2.16
C SER A 39 0.64 -30.71 -3.24
N VAL A 40 1.55 -31.09 -4.14
CA VAL A 40 1.45 -32.37 -4.86
C VAL A 40 2.07 -33.44 -3.96
N GLU A 41 1.22 -34.30 -3.37
CA GLU A 41 1.50 -35.39 -2.40
C GLU A 41 2.03 -34.99 -1.00
N GLY A 42 1.29 -35.43 0.04
CA GLY A 42 1.72 -35.40 1.45
C GLY A 42 0.95 -34.42 2.33
N LEU A 43 0.12 -34.95 3.24
CA LEU A 43 -0.58 -34.17 4.27
C LEU A 43 0.43 -33.67 5.32
N LYS A 44 0.80 -32.39 5.26
CA LYS A 44 1.20 -31.65 6.46
C LYS A 44 -0.05 -30.89 6.90
N ILE A 45 -0.37 -30.86 8.18
CA ILE A 45 -1.56 -30.17 8.69
C ILE A 45 -1.05 -28.91 9.38
N ALA A 46 -1.69 -27.76 9.17
CA ALA A 46 -1.42 -26.57 9.97
C ALA A 46 -1.73 -26.91 11.45
N PRO A 47 -0.73 -26.94 12.36
CA PRO A 47 -1.01 -27.22 13.77
C PRO A 47 -1.86 -26.11 14.38
N GLN A 48 -2.78 -26.46 15.29
CA GLN A 48 -3.44 -25.47 16.19
C GLN A 48 -2.45 -24.87 17.21
N GLU A 49 -1.20 -25.34 17.18
CA GLU A 49 -0.13 -24.94 18.09
C GLU A 49 0.55 -23.65 17.63
N GLN A 50 1.18 -22.94 18.55
CA GLN A 50 2.00 -21.78 18.21
C GLN A 50 3.21 -22.21 17.36
N LEU A 51 3.53 -21.45 16.32
CA LEU A 51 4.73 -21.68 15.51
C LEU A 51 6.00 -21.50 16.37
N THR A 52 6.93 -22.44 16.26
CA THR A 52 8.20 -22.50 16.99
C THR A 52 9.33 -22.96 16.06
N VAL A 53 10.56 -22.97 16.57
CA VAL A 53 11.72 -23.53 15.83
C VAL A 53 11.52 -25.04 15.58
N GLN A 54 10.92 -25.75 16.53
CA GLN A 54 10.75 -27.20 16.52
C GLN A 54 9.70 -27.67 15.51
N ASN A 55 8.57 -26.97 15.40
CA ASN A 55 7.47 -27.33 14.49
C ASN A 55 7.45 -26.52 13.18
N TRP A 56 8.52 -25.77 12.86
CA TRP A 56 8.61 -24.94 11.64
C TRP A 56 8.31 -25.69 10.34
N ASP A 57 8.82 -26.91 10.23
CA ASP A 57 8.70 -27.76 9.05
C ASP A 57 7.33 -28.46 8.93
N ASP A 58 6.52 -28.36 9.98
CA ASP A 58 5.13 -28.83 10.03
C ASP A 58 4.15 -27.78 9.49
N PHE A 59 4.54 -26.51 9.49
CA PHE A 59 3.75 -25.42 8.89
C PHE A 59 4.06 -25.28 7.40
N TYR A 60 3.01 -25.27 6.60
CA TYR A 60 3.11 -24.86 5.20
C TYR A 60 3.44 -23.38 5.04
N PRO A 61 3.96 -22.96 3.86
CA PRO A 61 4.39 -21.58 3.64
C PRO A 61 3.31 -20.52 3.93
N ALA A 62 2.06 -20.68 3.49
CA ALA A 62 1.03 -19.66 3.72
C ALA A 62 0.61 -19.63 5.19
N ALA A 63 0.36 -20.78 5.82
CA ALA A 63 0.10 -20.89 7.25
C ALA A 63 1.23 -20.28 8.11
N ARG A 64 2.49 -20.50 7.72
CA ARG A 64 3.67 -19.96 8.39
C ARG A 64 3.71 -18.43 8.34
N ARG A 65 3.41 -17.82 7.18
CA ARG A 65 3.35 -16.35 7.04
C ARG A 65 2.26 -15.76 7.93
N ILE A 66 1.07 -16.37 7.99
CA ILE A 66 -0.03 -15.90 8.85
C ILE A 66 0.40 -15.97 10.32
N ALA A 67 0.92 -17.13 10.75
CA ALA A 67 1.37 -17.32 12.13
C ALA A 67 2.46 -16.32 12.54
N LEU A 68 3.46 -16.08 11.66
CA LEU A 68 4.51 -15.09 11.90
C LEU A 68 3.98 -13.66 11.90
N THR A 69 3.03 -13.32 11.02
CA THR A 69 2.42 -11.99 10.97
C THR A 69 1.69 -11.69 12.28
N GLU A 70 0.88 -12.62 12.76
CA GLU A 70 0.20 -12.50 14.05
C GLU A 70 1.18 -12.46 15.23
N MET A 71 2.25 -13.24 15.17
CA MET A 71 3.30 -13.20 16.18
C MET A 71 4.03 -11.85 16.16
N ARG A 72 4.32 -11.27 14.99
CA ARG A 72 4.93 -9.93 14.86
C ARG A 72 4.07 -8.82 15.43
N ARG A 73 2.74 -8.96 15.38
CA ARG A 73 1.81 -7.99 15.98
C ARG A 73 1.74 -8.09 17.51
N ARG A 74 1.83 -9.31 18.06
CA ARG A 74 1.64 -9.58 19.51
C ARG A 74 2.92 -9.65 20.32
N ASP A 75 3.94 -10.30 19.77
CA ASP A 75 5.27 -10.50 20.37
C ASP A 75 6.37 -10.39 19.28
N PRO A 76 6.74 -9.15 18.91
CA PRO A 76 7.75 -8.88 17.89
C PRO A 76 9.09 -9.58 18.17
N ALA A 77 9.48 -9.71 19.43
CA ALA A 77 10.76 -10.27 19.84
C ALA A 77 10.84 -11.77 19.57
N THR A 78 9.82 -12.53 19.97
CA THR A 78 9.77 -13.98 19.70
C THR A 78 9.72 -14.27 18.20
N ALA A 79 8.95 -13.50 17.45
CA ALA A 79 8.90 -13.62 15.99
C ALA A 79 10.25 -13.32 15.34
N ARG A 80 10.97 -12.27 15.79
CA ARG A 80 12.32 -11.96 15.32
C ARG A 80 13.27 -13.12 15.58
N SER A 81 13.32 -13.65 16.80
CA SER A 81 14.20 -14.77 17.15
C SER A 81 13.93 -16.02 16.31
N LEU A 82 12.65 -16.30 16.02
CA LEU A 82 12.27 -17.40 15.13
C LEU A 82 12.74 -17.17 13.69
N MET A 83 12.54 -15.96 13.14
CA MET A 83 13.00 -15.62 11.80
C MET A 83 14.53 -15.65 11.69
N GLU A 84 15.25 -15.14 12.70
CA GLU A 84 16.71 -15.18 12.75
C GLU A 84 17.24 -16.62 12.76
N ALA A 85 16.58 -17.52 13.48
CA ALA A 85 16.96 -18.93 13.53
C ALA A 85 16.67 -19.68 12.20
N LYS A 86 15.56 -19.36 11.52
CA LYS A 86 15.06 -20.18 10.40
C LYS A 86 15.34 -19.59 9.01
N ALA A 87 15.30 -18.27 8.85
CA ALA A 87 15.52 -17.64 7.56
C ALA A 87 16.83 -18.08 6.87
N PRO A 88 18.00 -18.19 7.54
CA PRO A 88 19.25 -18.52 6.85
C PRO A 88 19.22 -19.81 6.01
N GLY A 89 18.45 -20.82 6.45
CA GLY A 89 18.29 -22.10 5.76
C GLY A 89 17.34 -22.06 4.55
N GLU A 90 16.51 -21.01 4.44
CA GLU A 90 15.49 -20.91 3.41
C GLU A 90 16.04 -20.39 2.06
N PRO A 91 15.37 -20.70 0.92
CA PRO A 91 15.65 -20.08 -0.37
C PRO A 91 15.52 -18.55 -0.33
N ALA A 92 16.18 -17.86 -1.27
CA ALA A 92 16.23 -16.39 -1.28
C ALA A 92 14.84 -15.73 -1.32
N GLU A 93 13.90 -16.27 -2.09
CA GLU A 93 12.53 -15.74 -2.20
C GLU A 93 11.73 -15.93 -0.92
N VAL A 94 11.87 -17.10 -0.26
CA VAL A 94 11.22 -17.37 1.02
C VAL A 94 11.81 -16.47 2.11
N ARG A 95 13.13 -16.29 2.14
CA ARG A 95 13.76 -15.33 3.06
C ARG A 95 13.23 -13.92 2.85
N LEU A 96 13.16 -13.46 1.60
CA LEU A 96 12.65 -12.12 1.30
C LEU A 96 11.25 -11.92 1.87
N ALA A 97 10.34 -12.87 1.63
CA ALA A 97 8.97 -12.84 2.16
C ALA A 97 8.93 -12.87 3.70
N LEU A 98 9.81 -13.63 4.35
CA LEU A 98 9.90 -13.67 5.82
C LEU A 98 10.39 -12.32 6.38
N ILE A 99 11.44 -11.75 5.82
CA ILE A 99 11.98 -10.46 6.26
C ILE A 99 10.99 -9.32 6.03
N GLU A 100 10.16 -9.40 4.99
CA GLU A 100 9.11 -8.41 4.74
C GLU A 100 8.09 -8.32 5.88
N LEU A 101 7.82 -9.43 6.58
CA LEU A 101 6.93 -9.45 7.75
C LEU A 101 7.44 -8.59 8.92
N MET A 102 8.73 -8.26 8.96
CA MET A 102 9.32 -7.37 9.96
C MET A 102 8.66 -5.99 9.96
N HIS A 103 8.02 -5.57 8.85
CA HIS A 103 7.27 -4.34 8.80
C HIS A 103 6.16 -4.28 9.88
N PHE A 104 5.52 -5.42 10.19
CA PHE A 104 4.60 -5.49 11.33
C PHE A 104 5.38 -5.42 12.63
N GLY A 105 5.06 -4.45 13.48
CA GLY A 105 5.73 -4.29 14.78
C GLY A 105 7.22 -4.01 14.68
N LEU A 106 7.67 -3.30 13.63
CA LEU A 106 9.07 -2.91 13.45
C LEU A 106 9.52 -2.02 14.62
N THR A 107 10.60 -2.42 15.30
CA THR A 107 11.11 -1.72 16.49
C THR A 107 12.64 -1.55 16.43
N PRO A 108 13.24 -0.60 17.19
CA PRO A 108 14.69 -0.45 17.24
C PRO A 108 15.45 -1.73 17.65
N GLU A 109 14.84 -2.60 18.45
CA GLU A 109 15.41 -3.89 18.85
C GLU A 109 15.62 -4.84 17.67
N ASP A 110 14.96 -4.60 16.54
CA ASP A 110 15.12 -5.37 15.30
C ASP A 110 16.40 -5.01 14.52
N ALA A 111 17.03 -3.87 14.83
CA ALA A 111 18.17 -3.35 14.10
C ALA A 111 19.38 -4.31 14.08
N PRO A 112 19.78 -5.01 15.16
CA PRO A 112 20.90 -5.96 15.11
C PRO A 112 20.68 -7.09 14.09
N PHE A 113 19.48 -7.67 14.05
CA PHE A 113 19.12 -8.71 13.09
C PHE A 113 19.15 -8.15 11.65
N LEU A 114 18.52 -6.99 11.41
CA LEU A 114 18.53 -6.39 10.08
C LEU A 114 19.95 -6.03 9.60
N LYS A 115 20.82 -5.53 10.49
CA LYS A 115 22.24 -5.25 10.19
C LYS A 115 23.01 -6.51 9.80
N SER A 116 22.69 -7.66 10.40
CA SER A 116 23.31 -8.94 10.03
C SER A 116 22.98 -9.37 8.59
N LEU A 117 21.85 -8.92 8.03
CA LEU A 117 21.42 -9.24 6.67
C LEU A 117 22.17 -8.43 5.60
N ALA A 118 23.00 -7.46 5.99
CA ALA A 118 23.85 -6.71 5.04
C ALA A 118 24.82 -7.61 4.26
N THR A 119 25.11 -8.81 4.77
CA THR A 119 25.95 -9.83 4.11
C THR A 119 25.14 -11.00 3.54
N ASP A 120 23.81 -10.88 3.42
CA ASP A 120 22.97 -11.94 2.83
C ASP A 120 23.38 -12.21 1.38
N ARG A 121 23.31 -13.46 0.91
CA ARG A 121 23.64 -13.82 -0.49
C ARG A 121 22.70 -13.23 -1.55
N SER A 122 21.52 -12.75 -1.16
CA SER A 122 20.52 -12.14 -2.06
C SER A 122 20.56 -10.62 -1.95
N GLY A 123 20.86 -9.93 -3.06
CA GLY A 123 20.81 -8.48 -3.12
C GLY A 123 19.44 -7.89 -2.74
N LYS A 124 18.34 -8.58 -3.08
CA LYS A 124 16.98 -8.17 -2.69
C LYS A 124 16.76 -8.19 -1.18
N VAL A 125 17.34 -9.18 -0.48
CA VAL A 125 17.24 -9.27 0.99
C VAL A 125 18.09 -8.18 1.64
N GLN A 126 19.28 -7.90 1.11
CA GLN A 126 20.12 -6.79 1.58
C GLN A 126 19.40 -5.44 1.42
N GLU A 127 18.79 -5.20 0.26
CA GLU A 127 18.04 -3.97 -0.03
C GLU A 127 16.84 -3.80 0.91
N LEU A 128 16.03 -4.85 1.10
CA LEU A 128 14.90 -4.83 2.02
C LEU A 128 15.34 -4.55 3.46
N ALA A 129 16.40 -5.21 3.93
CA ALA A 129 16.95 -4.98 5.26
C ALA A 129 17.44 -3.53 5.43
N SER A 130 18.10 -2.97 4.41
CA SER A 130 18.51 -1.55 4.41
C SER A 130 17.31 -0.61 4.49
N ARG A 131 16.22 -0.88 3.76
CA ARG A 131 15.01 -0.06 3.81
C ARG A 131 14.32 -0.12 5.18
N LEU A 132 14.27 -1.31 5.80
CA LEU A 132 13.72 -1.48 7.14
C LEU A 132 14.59 -0.78 8.21
N LEU A 133 15.92 -0.80 8.06
CA LEU A 133 16.82 -0.02 8.92
C LEU A 133 16.58 1.49 8.75
N ALA A 134 16.44 1.98 7.52
CA ALA A 134 16.15 3.40 7.27
C ALA A 134 14.86 3.86 7.95
N ARG A 135 13.81 3.02 7.99
CA ARG A 135 12.56 3.31 8.72
C ARG A 135 12.77 3.49 10.23
N LEU A 136 13.83 2.90 10.79
CA LEU A 136 14.26 3.06 12.18
C LEU A 136 15.19 4.27 12.38
N GLY A 137 15.44 5.06 11.33
CA GLY A 137 16.37 6.19 11.34
C GLY A 137 17.84 5.79 11.22
N GLU A 138 18.13 4.52 10.91
CA GLU A 138 19.50 4.06 10.69
C GLU A 138 19.94 4.44 9.28
N HIS A 139 21.05 5.16 9.19
CA HIS A 139 21.64 5.58 7.93
C HIS A 139 22.14 4.38 7.13
N GLY A 140 21.99 4.45 5.81
CA GLY A 140 22.61 3.48 4.91
C GLY A 140 24.13 3.54 4.98
N ARG A 141 24.82 2.66 4.23
CA ARG A 141 26.27 2.79 4.07
C ARG A 141 26.58 4.20 3.55
N VAL A 142 27.29 4.98 4.37
CA VAL A 142 27.75 6.34 4.04
C VAL A 142 28.72 6.25 2.86
N GLY A 143 28.19 6.39 1.64
CA GLY A 143 28.97 6.50 0.43
C GLY A 143 29.57 7.90 0.36
N GLY A 144 30.68 8.17 1.02
CA GLY A 144 31.34 9.49 1.01
C GLY A 144 32.17 9.78 -0.25
N GLY A 145 31.94 9.05 -1.36
CA GLY A 145 32.75 9.11 -2.58
C GLY A 145 32.17 10.00 -3.68
N ALA A 146 32.93 10.19 -4.77
CA ALA A 146 32.50 10.96 -5.95
C ALA A 146 31.28 10.34 -6.69
N ASP A 147 30.98 9.07 -6.42
CA ASP A 147 29.83 8.33 -6.96
C ASP A 147 28.70 8.16 -5.92
N ASP A 148 28.55 9.08 -4.94
CA ASP A 148 27.49 9.01 -3.94
C ASP A 148 26.09 9.22 -4.56
N PRO A 149 25.23 8.19 -4.65
CA PRO A 149 23.89 8.32 -5.21
C PRO A 149 23.01 9.31 -4.43
N VAL A 150 23.22 9.44 -3.12
CA VAL A 150 22.42 10.35 -2.29
C VAL A 150 22.80 11.80 -2.58
N ALA A 151 24.08 12.09 -2.80
CA ALA A 151 24.53 13.41 -3.22
C ALA A 151 24.02 13.77 -4.61
N GLU A 152 24.05 12.81 -5.54
CA GLU A 152 23.50 12.96 -6.89
C GLU A 152 22.00 13.27 -6.83
N LEU A 153 21.24 12.56 -6.00
CA LEU A 153 19.81 12.81 -5.81
C LEU A 153 19.56 14.20 -5.21
N ALA A 154 20.32 14.58 -4.18
CA ALA A 154 20.23 15.90 -3.57
C ALA A 154 20.49 17.03 -4.59
N ALA A 155 21.38 16.82 -5.57
CA ALA A 155 21.63 17.78 -6.64
C ALA A 155 20.44 17.96 -7.61
N PHE A 156 19.50 17.01 -7.65
CA PHE A 156 18.24 17.14 -8.37
C PHE A 156 17.15 17.89 -7.57
N ILE A 157 17.46 18.42 -6.39
CA ILE A 157 16.52 19.12 -5.52
C ILE A 157 17.06 20.51 -5.21
N ALA A 158 16.29 21.54 -5.56
CA ALA A 158 16.64 22.93 -5.30
C ALA A 158 16.13 23.36 -3.92
N GLU A 159 17.02 23.92 -3.10
CA GLU A 159 16.65 24.59 -1.85
C GLU A 159 16.23 26.05 -2.14
N GLY A 160 15.07 26.44 -1.65
CA GLY A 160 14.52 27.79 -1.73
C GLY A 160 14.11 28.34 -0.37
N LYS A 161 13.54 29.55 -0.37
CA LYS A 161 12.91 30.17 0.80
C LYS A 161 11.52 30.68 0.41
N SER A 162 10.54 30.47 1.28
CA SER A 162 9.17 30.97 1.12
C SER A 162 8.73 31.80 2.35
N GLY A 163 7.83 32.76 2.14
CA GLY A 163 7.25 33.61 3.18
C GLY A 163 7.93 34.97 3.37
N PHE A 164 7.12 36.02 3.58
CA PHE A 164 7.57 37.42 3.69
C PHE A 164 8.05 37.82 5.11
N ILE A 165 7.53 37.19 6.17
CA ILE A 165 7.80 37.56 7.57
C ILE A 165 8.67 36.51 8.28
N ARG A 166 8.48 35.22 7.98
CA ARG A 166 9.37 34.12 8.40
C ARG A 166 9.74 33.32 7.15
N ARG A 167 11.00 33.43 6.73
CA ARG A 167 11.54 32.68 5.59
C ARG A 167 11.65 31.20 5.99
N ARG A 168 10.75 30.36 5.51
CA ARG A 168 10.80 28.90 5.67
C ARG A 168 11.60 28.30 4.51
N THR A 169 12.48 27.35 4.79
CA THR A 169 13.14 26.56 3.74
C THR A 169 12.10 25.77 2.96
N THR A 170 12.28 25.67 1.65
CA THR A 170 11.44 24.87 0.75
C THR A 170 12.32 24.00 -0.13
N TYR A 171 11.86 22.80 -0.45
CA TYR A 171 12.54 21.89 -1.38
C TYR A 171 11.69 21.70 -2.63
N THR A 172 12.28 21.90 -3.80
CA THR A 172 11.58 21.77 -5.09
C THR A 172 12.39 20.91 -6.04
N PRO A 173 11.78 19.94 -6.73
CA PRO A 173 12.45 19.19 -7.80
C PRO A 173 13.07 20.13 -8.84
N ALA A 174 14.33 19.91 -9.18
CA ALA A 174 14.99 20.65 -10.23
C ALA A 174 14.35 20.31 -11.59
N LYS A 175 14.21 21.33 -12.45
CA LYS A 175 13.74 21.14 -13.82
C LYS A 175 14.76 20.35 -14.62
N LEU A 176 14.33 19.23 -15.19
CA LEU A 176 15.19 18.34 -15.98
C LEU A 176 15.26 18.79 -17.45
N LYS A 177 16.36 18.44 -18.12
CA LYS A 177 16.67 18.84 -19.49
C LYS A 177 16.70 17.68 -20.48
N SER A 178 16.67 16.43 -20.00
CA SER A 178 16.66 15.25 -20.86
C SER A 178 15.96 14.04 -20.22
N PRO A 179 15.43 13.10 -21.03
CA PRO A 179 14.86 11.85 -20.54
C PRO A 179 15.85 10.98 -19.76
N ALA A 180 17.15 11.08 -20.07
CA ALA A 180 18.19 10.37 -19.32
C ALA A 180 18.30 10.88 -17.87
N GLN A 181 18.16 12.20 -17.65
CA GLN A 181 18.11 12.78 -16.31
C GLN A 181 16.84 12.35 -15.56
N GLU A 182 15.69 12.28 -16.25
CA GLU A 182 14.43 11.81 -15.67
C GLU A 182 14.53 10.36 -15.19
N LYS A 183 15.07 9.48 -16.04
CA LYS A 183 15.31 8.08 -15.69
C LYS A 183 16.28 7.96 -14.51
N ARG A 184 17.40 8.69 -14.55
CA ARG A 184 18.40 8.63 -13.48
C ARG A 184 17.84 9.13 -12.15
N ARG A 185 17.13 10.26 -12.13
CA ARG A 185 16.46 10.77 -10.92
C ARG A 185 15.46 9.74 -10.36
N ALA A 186 14.70 9.06 -11.23
CA ALA A 186 13.78 8.01 -10.83
C ALA A 186 14.49 6.83 -10.14
N GLU A 187 15.58 6.32 -10.74
CA GLU A 187 16.42 5.24 -10.16
C GLU A 187 16.99 5.64 -8.80
N LEU A 188 17.42 6.90 -8.65
CA LEU A 188 17.94 7.42 -7.40
C LEU A 188 16.87 7.49 -6.30
N PHE A 189 15.65 7.94 -6.63
CA PHE A 189 14.53 7.91 -5.68
C PHE A 189 14.13 6.48 -5.28
N GLU A 190 14.32 5.49 -6.15
CA GLU A 190 14.01 4.08 -5.86
C GLU A 190 15.06 3.42 -4.94
N THR A 191 16.33 3.84 -5.06
CA THR A 191 17.46 3.18 -4.41
C THR A 191 18.00 3.90 -3.17
N CYS A 192 17.83 5.22 -3.07
CA CYS A 192 18.25 5.98 -1.89
C CYS A 192 17.21 5.90 -0.77
N ASN A 193 17.66 6.04 0.48
CA ASN A 193 16.79 6.11 1.64
C ASN A 193 16.47 7.57 2.01
N LEU A 194 15.27 7.81 2.54
CA LEU A 194 14.82 9.14 2.94
C LEU A 194 15.68 9.74 4.05
N VAL A 195 16.07 8.95 5.05
CA VAL A 195 16.92 9.39 6.17
C VAL A 195 18.26 9.94 5.69
N ASP A 196 18.86 9.29 4.68
CA ASP A 196 20.13 9.72 4.10
C ASP A 196 19.93 11.00 3.26
N LEU A 197 18.87 11.08 2.46
CA LEU A 197 18.55 12.29 1.70
C LEU A 197 18.29 13.49 2.60
N ALA A 198 17.46 13.36 3.64
CA ALA A 198 17.15 14.44 4.58
C ALA A 198 18.42 14.92 5.31
N SER A 199 19.31 13.99 5.68
CA SER A 199 20.59 14.31 6.30
C SER A 199 21.52 15.13 5.41
N ARG A 200 21.46 14.97 4.08
CA ARG A 200 22.23 15.81 3.14
C ARG A 200 21.81 17.27 3.20
N PHE A 201 20.57 17.56 3.57
CA PHE A 201 20.05 18.91 3.78
C PHE A 201 20.15 19.36 5.24
N GLY A 202 20.70 18.54 6.14
CA GLY A 202 20.87 18.88 7.56
C GLY A 202 19.55 18.99 8.33
N VAL A 203 18.50 18.28 7.90
CA VAL A 203 17.16 18.32 8.49
C VAL A 203 16.64 16.93 8.82
N SER A 204 15.60 16.85 9.65
CA SER A 204 14.88 15.59 9.90
C SER A 204 14.01 15.19 8.70
N GLU A 205 13.65 13.91 8.58
CA GLU A 205 12.75 13.47 7.51
C GLU A 205 11.38 14.19 7.53
N PRO A 206 10.69 14.34 8.69
CA PRO A 206 9.44 15.10 8.72
C PRO A 206 9.61 16.56 8.31
N ASP A 207 10.70 17.22 8.71
CA ASP A 207 10.96 18.61 8.32
C ASP A 207 11.23 18.74 6.82
N PHE A 208 11.98 17.79 6.24
CA PHE A 208 12.24 17.72 4.80
C PHE A 208 10.91 17.59 4.03
N ILE A 209 10.08 16.63 4.41
CA ILE A 209 8.77 16.41 3.80
C ILE A 209 7.82 17.60 3.98
N ALA A 210 7.78 18.21 5.17
CA ALA A 210 6.94 19.37 5.44
C ALA A 210 7.37 20.63 4.65
N ALA A 211 8.60 20.66 4.15
CA ALA A 211 9.14 21.73 3.31
C ALA A 211 9.08 21.41 1.80
N TRP A 212 8.77 20.16 1.42
CA TRP A 212 8.63 19.75 0.03
C TRP A 212 7.49 20.50 -0.68
N GLN A 213 7.75 20.97 -1.90
CA GLN A 213 6.78 21.71 -2.72
C GLN A 213 6.11 20.76 -3.73
N PHE A 214 4.98 20.19 -3.33
CA PHE A 214 4.14 19.35 -4.20
C PHE A 214 3.53 20.16 -5.36
N GLY A 215 3.26 19.47 -6.46
CA GLY A 215 2.63 20.03 -7.66
C GLY A 215 3.62 20.68 -8.64
N ALA A 216 4.88 20.87 -8.26
CA ALA A 216 5.92 21.40 -9.15
C ALA A 216 6.32 20.39 -10.24
N ASP A 217 6.37 19.09 -9.90
CA ASP A 217 6.67 17.99 -10.80
C ASP A 217 5.98 16.71 -10.29
N ASN A 218 4.86 16.35 -10.91
CA ASN A 218 4.05 15.20 -10.46
C ASN A 218 4.85 13.88 -10.43
N ASN A 219 5.84 13.72 -11.32
CA ASN A 219 6.65 12.49 -11.35
C ASN A 219 7.59 12.46 -10.15
N ALA A 220 8.23 13.59 -9.83
CA ALA A 220 9.02 13.71 -8.61
C ALA A 220 8.17 13.53 -7.34
N ASP A 221 6.93 14.02 -7.32
CA ASP A 221 6.01 13.86 -6.19
C ASP A 221 5.61 12.40 -5.97
N ILE A 222 5.38 11.65 -7.05
CA ILE A 222 5.18 10.18 -6.98
C ILE A 222 6.44 9.49 -6.46
N GLN A 223 7.61 9.88 -6.97
CA GLN A 223 8.90 9.29 -6.60
C GLN A 223 9.22 9.51 -5.11
N ILE A 224 9.10 10.73 -4.60
CA ILE A 224 9.32 11.00 -3.17
C ILE A 224 8.28 10.29 -2.29
N SER A 225 7.01 10.21 -2.73
CA SER A 225 5.97 9.48 -1.97
C SER A 225 6.29 7.99 -1.86
N ARG A 226 6.78 7.38 -2.94
CA ARG A 226 7.25 5.98 -2.94
C ARG A 226 8.49 5.79 -2.08
N MET A 227 9.46 6.73 -2.11
CA MET A 227 10.63 6.70 -1.23
C MET A 227 10.22 6.77 0.25
N VAL A 228 9.27 7.65 0.60
CA VAL A 228 8.72 7.75 1.96
C VAL A 228 8.06 6.45 2.38
N ALA A 229 7.24 5.82 1.52
CA ALA A 229 6.64 4.51 1.81
C ALA A 229 7.69 3.40 2.00
N ALA A 230 8.75 3.41 1.18
CA ALA A 230 9.79 2.39 1.18
C ALA A 230 10.70 2.49 2.41
N SER A 231 11.18 3.69 2.74
CA SER A 231 12.31 3.89 3.67
C SER A 231 12.06 4.92 4.78
N GLY A 232 11.01 5.74 4.68
CA GLY A 232 10.75 6.81 5.64
C GLY A 232 10.23 6.30 6.99
N SER A 233 10.61 6.99 8.06
CA SER A 233 10.05 6.76 9.40
C SER A 233 8.53 6.91 9.44
N ASP A 234 7.89 6.32 10.44
CA ASP A 234 6.44 6.46 10.67
C ASP A 234 6.03 7.95 10.82
N ALA A 235 6.91 8.78 11.37
CA ALA A 235 6.70 10.22 11.48
C ALA A 235 6.70 10.90 10.11
N ALA A 236 7.62 10.55 9.21
CA ALA A 236 7.66 11.09 7.86
C ALA A 236 6.44 10.66 7.02
N VAL A 237 6.02 9.39 7.11
CA VAL A 237 4.79 8.88 6.48
C VAL A 237 3.58 9.67 6.97
N THR A 238 3.45 9.85 8.29
CA THR A 238 2.35 10.60 8.90
C THR A 238 2.34 12.05 8.45
N GLN A 239 3.50 12.72 8.49
CA GLN A 239 3.65 14.11 8.08
C GLN A 239 3.24 14.30 6.61
N MET A 240 3.69 13.42 5.71
CA MET A 240 3.33 13.48 4.29
C MET A 240 1.83 13.27 4.09
N ALA A 241 1.27 12.21 4.66
CA ALA A 241 -0.14 11.86 4.50
C ALA A 241 -1.05 12.99 5.01
N ASP A 242 -0.81 13.50 6.22
CA ASP A 242 -1.65 14.54 6.83
C ASP A 242 -1.54 15.87 6.05
N THR A 243 -0.35 16.21 5.52
CA THR A 243 -0.15 17.40 4.68
C THR A 243 -0.94 17.31 3.37
N LEU A 244 -0.80 16.19 2.65
CA LEU A 244 -1.45 16.00 1.35
C LEU A 244 -2.98 15.85 1.47
N ILE A 245 -3.47 15.20 2.53
CA ILE A 245 -4.90 15.13 2.84
C ILE A 245 -5.45 16.53 3.14
N ALA A 246 -4.74 17.35 3.90
CA ALA A 246 -5.16 18.70 4.23
C ALA A 246 -5.18 19.63 3.01
N GLU A 247 -4.24 19.45 2.08
CA GLU A 247 -4.19 20.20 0.82
C GLU A 247 -5.36 19.85 -0.11
N GLY A 248 -5.79 18.59 -0.12
CA GLY A 248 -6.91 18.13 -0.94
C GLY A 248 -6.59 18.08 -2.44
N GLY A 249 -7.64 17.95 -3.26
CA GLY A 249 -7.51 17.98 -4.72
C GLY A 249 -6.55 16.92 -5.29
N LYS A 250 -5.74 17.32 -6.27
CA LYS A 250 -4.79 16.43 -6.95
C LYS A 250 -3.61 15.98 -6.06
N PRO A 251 -3.00 16.83 -5.22
CA PRO A 251 -1.95 16.40 -4.28
C PRO A 251 -2.35 15.25 -3.37
N ALA A 252 -3.61 15.21 -2.91
CA ALA A 252 -4.12 14.11 -2.08
C ALA A 252 -3.96 12.72 -2.73
N LEU A 253 -3.89 12.62 -4.07
CA LEU A 253 -3.71 11.35 -4.77
C LEU A 253 -2.34 10.72 -4.50
N PHE A 254 -1.32 11.51 -4.15
CA PHE A 254 0.01 10.96 -3.85
C PHE A 254 0.01 10.12 -2.57
N VAL A 255 -0.99 10.32 -1.68
CA VAL A 255 -1.21 9.49 -0.48
C VAL A 255 -1.52 8.04 -0.85
N LEU A 256 -1.99 7.75 -2.07
CA LEU A 256 -2.18 6.38 -2.56
C LEU A 256 -0.88 5.56 -2.55
N HIS A 257 0.28 6.21 -2.70
CA HIS A 257 1.57 5.54 -2.61
C HIS A 257 2.00 5.23 -1.18
N LEU A 258 1.33 5.82 -0.18
CA LEU A 258 1.61 5.59 1.23
C LEU A 258 0.70 4.52 1.84
N THR A 259 -0.36 4.07 1.16
CA THR A 259 -1.40 3.22 1.76
C THR A 259 -0.90 1.94 2.42
N PRO A 260 0.17 1.25 1.98
CA PRO A 260 0.67 0.08 2.70
C PRO A 260 1.10 0.40 4.14
N ARG A 261 1.47 1.66 4.41
CA ARG A 261 1.99 2.16 5.68
C ARG A 261 0.95 2.95 6.49
N LEU A 262 -0.27 3.16 5.97
CA LEU A 262 -1.30 3.96 6.63
C LEU A 262 -2.28 3.11 7.46
N ASP A 263 -2.72 3.68 8.57
CA ASP A 263 -3.85 3.15 9.34
C ASP A 263 -5.18 3.27 8.57
N SER A 264 -6.15 2.43 8.96
CA SER A 264 -7.47 2.38 8.29
C SER A 264 -8.24 3.69 8.41
N ARG A 265 -8.00 4.51 9.44
CA ARG A 265 -8.68 5.81 9.61
C ARG A 265 -8.22 6.79 8.52
N ARG A 266 -6.91 6.93 8.29
CA ARG A 266 -6.35 7.80 7.25
C ARG A 266 -6.76 7.34 5.86
N LYS A 267 -6.73 6.03 5.61
CA LYS A 267 -7.21 5.45 4.34
C LYS A 267 -8.67 5.81 4.07
N ARG A 268 -9.56 5.69 5.06
CA ARG A 268 -10.98 6.10 4.92
C ARG A 268 -11.15 7.60 4.66
N VAL A 269 -10.36 8.45 5.32
CA VAL A 269 -10.36 9.90 5.08
C VAL A 269 -9.96 10.20 3.64
N LEU A 270 -8.89 9.55 3.13
CA LEU A 270 -8.45 9.70 1.74
C LEU A 270 -9.55 9.29 0.74
N VAL A 271 -10.17 8.13 0.94
CA VAL A 271 -11.27 7.66 0.07
C VAL A 271 -12.41 8.67 0.03
N ARG A 272 -12.87 9.15 1.19
CA ARG A 272 -13.93 10.17 1.29
C ARG A 272 -13.56 11.47 0.59
N LEU A 273 -12.30 11.90 0.73
CA LEU A 273 -11.77 13.10 0.08
C LEU A 273 -11.77 12.96 -1.46
N ILE A 274 -11.35 11.81 -1.98
CA ILE A 274 -11.35 11.52 -3.42
C ILE A 274 -12.79 11.54 -3.97
N LEU A 275 -13.74 10.90 -3.28
CA LEU A 275 -15.15 10.91 -3.67
C LEU A 275 -15.73 12.34 -3.69
N LYS A 276 -15.40 13.13 -2.67
CA LYS A 276 -15.94 14.47 -2.52
C LYS A 276 -15.39 15.45 -3.56
N ASP A 277 -14.06 15.52 -3.68
CA ASP A 277 -13.38 16.63 -4.35
C ASP A 277 -12.79 16.25 -5.72
N THR A 278 -12.53 14.96 -5.97
CA THR A 278 -11.91 14.49 -7.21
C THR A 278 -12.51 13.18 -7.75
N PRO A 279 -13.83 13.13 -8.02
CA PRO A 279 -14.54 11.90 -8.39
C PRO A 279 -13.98 11.21 -9.65
N GLN A 280 -13.33 11.95 -10.53
CA GLN A 280 -12.67 11.41 -11.73
C GLN A 280 -11.50 10.46 -11.43
N TYR A 281 -10.97 10.48 -10.20
CA TYR A 281 -9.86 9.61 -9.78
C TYR A 281 -10.30 8.47 -8.87
N VAL A 282 -11.60 8.24 -8.66
CA VAL A 282 -12.07 7.15 -7.78
C VAL A 282 -11.54 5.79 -8.24
N SER A 283 -11.46 5.52 -9.55
CA SER A 283 -10.89 4.27 -10.08
C SER A 283 -9.43 4.05 -9.69
N THR A 284 -8.67 5.10 -9.36
CA THR A 284 -7.28 4.96 -8.88
C THR A 284 -7.19 4.28 -7.51
N LEU A 285 -8.30 4.23 -6.75
CA LEU A 285 -8.37 3.47 -5.51
C LEU A 285 -8.13 1.96 -5.73
N THR A 286 -8.44 1.43 -6.93
CA THR A 286 -8.18 0.01 -7.26
C THR A 286 -6.69 -0.32 -7.34
N LEU A 287 -5.84 0.70 -7.54
CA LEU A 287 -4.40 0.54 -7.68
C LEU A 287 -3.65 0.54 -6.34
N ALA A 288 -4.34 0.86 -5.24
CA ALA A 288 -3.73 1.00 -3.93
C ALA A 288 -4.13 -0.16 -3.01
N GLU A 289 -3.15 -0.59 -2.19
CA GLU A 289 -3.29 -1.74 -1.32
C GLU A 289 -3.92 -1.39 0.03
N GLY A 290 -4.48 -2.40 0.69
CA GLY A 290 -4.93 -2.31 2.07
C GLY A 290 -6.23 -1.53 2.28
N PHE A 291 -7.03 -1.37 1.23
CA PHE A 291 -8.44 -0.98 1.33
C PHE A 291 -9.30 -2.21 1.62
N GLU A 292 -10.33 -2.02 2.43
CA GLU A 292 -11.25 -3.09 2.83
C GLU A 292 -12.67 -2.75 2.36
N ALA A 293 -13.51 -3.78 2.31
CA ALA A 293 -14.94 -3.59 2.12
C ALA A 293 -15.58 -2.89 3.34
N ASN A 294 -16.84 -2.45 3.19
CA ASN A 294 -17.64 -1.87 4.29
C ASN A 294 -17.14 -0.53 4.83
N TRP A 295 -16.51 0.28 4.00
CA TRP A 295 -16.01 1.59 4.41
C TRP A 295 -16.95 2.74 4.10
N LEU A 296 -17.79 2.59 3.08
CA LEU A 296 -18.65 3.66 2.59
C LEU A 296 -20.12 3.36 2.88
N ASP A 297 -20.72 4.29 3.61
CA ASP A 297 -22.17 4.35 3.78
C ASP A 297 -22.79 5.30 2.75
N TRP A 298 -24.11 5.21 2.58
CA TRP A 298 -24.85 6.05 1.64
C TRP A 298 -24.53 7.57 1.78
N PRO A 299 -24.42 8.15 2.99
CA PRO A 299 -24.03 9.55 3.15
C PRO A 299 -22.65 9.90 2.58
N ASP A 300 -21.72 8.95 2.54
CA ASP A 300 -20.39 9.20 1.96
C ASP A 300 -20.46 9.40 0.44
N LEU A 301 -21.41 8.75 -0.24
CA LEU A 301 -21.61 8.90 -1.69
C LEU A 301 -22.43 10.15 -2.04
N THR A 302 -23.39 10.52 -1.19
CA THR A 302 -24.22 11.72 -1.42
C THR A 302 -23.51 13.01 -1.02
N ASN A 303 -22.52 12.94 -0.14
CA ASN A 303 -21.71 14.07 0.28
C ASN A 303 -20.55 14.32 -0.69
N GLY A 304 -20.87 14.80 -1.90
CA GLY A 304 -19.85 15.07 -2.91
C GLY A 304 -20.42 15.14 -4.33
N GLN A 305 -19.54 15.07 -5.32
CA GLN A 305 -19.91 15.12 -6.73
C GLN A 305 -19.95 13.73 -7.39
N SER A 306 -19.45 12.67 -6.75
CA SER A 306 -19.37 11.32 -7.34
C SER A 306 -20.68 10.80 -7.91
N LEU A 307 -21.80 10.89 -7.16
CA LEU A 307 -23.09 10.39 -7.66
C LEU A 307 -23.63 11.22 -8.82
N ALA A 308 -23.44 12.54 -8.80
CA ALA A 308 -23.87 13.41 -9.89
C ALA A 308 -23.08 13.11 -11.18
N VAL A 309 -21.76 12.93 -11.06
CA VAL A 309 -20.87 12.54 -12.17
C VAL A 309 -21.26 11.17 -12.70
N LEU A 310 -21.44 10.17 -11.83
CA LEU A 310 -21.86 8.83 -12.20
C LEU A 310 -23.21 8.84 -12.93
N ARG A 311 -24.21 9.56 -12.40
CA ARG A 311 -25.53 9.68 -13.03
C ARG A 311 -25.44 10.32 -14.41
N SER A 312 -24.66 11.39 -14.56
CA SER A 312 -24.45 12.04 -15.87
C SER A 312 -23.75 11.11 -16.85
N ALA A 313 -22.79 10.32 -16.38
CA ALA A 313 -22.04 9.38 -17.17
C ALA A 313 -22.91 8.20 -17.66
N VAL A 314 -23.80 7.68 -16.79
CA VAL A 314 -24.79 6.64 -17.12
C VAL A 314 -25.82 7.12 -18.14
N ALA A 315 -26.30 8.36 -18.01
CA ALA A 315 -27.28 8.93 -18.94
C ALA A 315 -26.67 9.34 -20.29
N GLY A 316 -25.34 9.45 -20.36
CA GLY A 316 -24.59 9.77 -21.57
C GLY A 316 -24.52 8.59 -22.55
N ASN A 317 -24.18 8.89 -23.81
CA ASN A 317 -24.10 7.87 -24.87
C ASN A 317 -22.66 7.64 -25.39
N ASP A 318 -21.65 8.05 -24.62
CA ASP A 318 -20.23 7.94 -24.95
C ASP A 318 -19.64 6.61 -24.41
N ASP A 319 -19.06 5.79 -25.29
CA ASP A 319 -18.51 4.49 -24.94
C ASP A 319 -17.24 4.56 -24.08
N ALA A 320 -16.46 5.65 -24.15
CA ALA A 320 -15.35 5.88 -23.23
C ALA A 320 -15.89 6.16 -21.81
N MET A 321 -16.97 6.93 -21.72
CA MET A 321 -17.65 7.23 -20.47
C MET A 321 -18.27 5.98 -19.83
N LYS A 322 -18.81 5.05 -20.64
CA LYS A 322 -19.34 3.77 -20.13
C LYS A 322 -18.28 2.92 -19.44
N ARG A 323 -17.07 2.81 -20.00
CA ARG A 323 -15.95 2.10 -19.33
C ARG A 323 -15.58 2.76 -17.99
N THR A 324 -15.55 4.08 -17.94
CA THR A 324 -15.33 4.82 -16.69
C THR A 324 -16.43 4.56 -15.66
N VAL A 325 -17.69 4.41 -16.09
CA VAL A 325 -18.81 4.02 -15.22
C VAL A 325 -18.60 2.62 -14.66
N ASP A 326 -18.18 1.65 -15.47
CA ASP A 326 -17.97 0.28 -15.03
C ASP A 326 -16.86 0.20 -13.95
N ASP A 327 -15.71 0.83 -14.20
CA ASP A 327 -14.59 0.90 -13.24
C ASP A 327 -15.01 1.59 -11.92
N LEU A 328 -15.82 2.66 -12.03
CA LEU A 328 -16.33 3.39 -10.89
C LEU A 328 -17.30 2.53 -10.06
N LEU A 329 -18.23 1.82 -10.72
CA LEU A 329 -19.20 0.94 -10.06
C LEU A 329 -18.52 -0.26 -9.40
N GLU A 330 -17.48 -0.82 -10.01
CA GLU A 330 -16.69 -1.89 -9.39
C GLU A 330 -15.98 -1.38 -8.12
N THR A 331 -15.30 -0.22 -8.21
CA THR A 331 -14.60 0.40 -7.08
C THR A 331 -15.55 0.73 -5.93
N LEU A 332 -16.67 1.41 -6.23
CA LEU A 332 -17.69 1.74 -5.24
C LEU A 332 -18.34 0.48 -4.67
N GLY A 333 -18.58 -0.52 -5.52
CA GLY A 333 -19.11 -1.81 -5.11
C GLY A 333 -18.17 -2.59 -4.20
N PHE A 334 -16.85 -2.35 -4.23
CA PHE A 334 -15.92 -2.96 -3.28
C PHE A 334 -16.00 -2.26 -1.92
N LEU A 335 -15.97 -0.93 -1.92
CA LEU A 335 -15.86 -0.11 -0.72
C LEU A 335 -17.20 0.06 0.03
N ALA A 336 -18.33 -0.05 -0.66
CA ALA A 336 -19.66 0.15 -0.10
C ALA A 336 -20.07 -0.95 0.90
N THR A 337 -20.85 -0.54 1.90
CA THR A 337 -21.67 -1.48 2.67
C THR A 337 -22.74 -2.13 1.79
N ALA A 338 -23.26 -3.32 2.15
CA ALA A 338 -24.30 -4.00 1.36
C ALA A 338 -25.53 -3.10 1.12
N ALA A 339 -26.00 -2.42 2.17
CA ALA A 339 -27.11 -1.47 2.07
C ALA A 339 -26.80 -0.29 1.13
N THR A 340 -25.55 0.15 1.07
CA THR A 340 -25.12 1.21 0.16
C THR A 340 -25.02 0.71 -1.27
N ALA A 341 -24.58 -0.53 -1.48
CA ALA A 341 -24.56 -1.17 -2.79
C ALA A 341 -25.97 -1.33 -3.37
N GLU A 342 -26.95 -1.75 -2.55
CA GLU A 342 -28.35 -1.84 -2.93
C GLU A 342 -28.92 -0.48 -3.39
N LYS A 343 -28.73 0.56 -2.57
CA LYS A 343 -29.14 1.94 -2.93
C LYS A 343 -28.45 2.46 -4.18
N LEU A 344 -27.17 2.11 -4.38
CA LEU A 344 -26.42 2.53 -5.55
C LEU A 344 -26.99 1.89 -6.83
N ILE A 345 -27.40 0.61 -6.78
CA ILE A 345 -28.09 -0.07 -7.88
C ILE A 345 -29.38 0.68 -8.24
N GLU A 346 -30.23 0.97 -7.26
CA GLU A 346 -31.47 1.73 -7.47
C GLU A 346 -31.19 3.08 -8.13
N HIS A 347 -30.17 3.79 -7.64
CA HIS A 347 -29.81 5.12 -8.13
C HIS A 347 -29.39 5.12 -9.61
N VAL A 348 -28.52 4.20 -10.03
CA VAL A 348 -28.04 4.16 -11.43
C VAL A 348 -29.06 3.54 -12.38
N VAL A 349 -29.91 2.63 -11.91
CA VAL A 349 -31.06 2.14 -12.70
C VAL A 349 -32.05 3.26 -12.96
N ALA A 350 -32.36 4.09 -11.95
CA ALA A 350 -33.18 5.28 -12.12
C ALA A 350 -32.55 6.33 -13.07
N ALA A 351 -31.22 6.30 -13.23
CA ALA A 351 -30.49 7.14 -14.18
C ALA A 351 -30.50 6.60 -15.62
N GLY A 352 -31.05 5.41 -15.87
CA GLY A 352 -31.15 4.81 -17.20
C GLY A 352 -30.29 3.56 -17.42
N MET A 353 -29.54 3.10 -16.41
CA MET A 353 -28.80 1.84 -16.52
C MET A 353 -29.76 0.65 -16.57
N PRO A 354 -29.60 -0.30 -17.51
CA PRO A 354 -30.43 -1.49 -17.55
C PRO A 354 -30.36 -2.30 -16.24
N PRO A 355 -31.49 -2.73 -15.65
CA PRO A 355 -31.50 -3.53 -14.43
C PRO A 355 -30.82 -4.89 -14.53
N ALA A 356 -30.42 -5.33 -15.72
CA ALA A 356 -29.66 -6.56 -15.98
C ALA A 356 -28.23 -6.29 -16.49
N ALA A 357 -27.75 -5.03 -16.42
CA ALA A 357 -26.41 -4.67 -16.87
C ALA A 357 -25.34 -5.50 -16.12
N ALA A 358 -24.31 -5.91 -16.85
CA ALA A 358 -23.18 -6.69 -16.33
C ALA A 358 -22.36 -5.89 -15.31
N SER A 359 -22.25 -4.57 -15.49
CA SER A 359 -21.55 -3.66 -14.57
C SER A 359 -22.18 -3.56 -13.17
N LEU A 360 -23.43 -3.98 -13.03
CA LEU A 360 -24.11 -4.09 -11.75
C LEU A 360 -23.86 -5.43 -11.04
N ALA A 361 -23.21 -6.40 -11.69
CA ALA A 361 -23.01 -7.74 -11.11
C ALA A 361 -22.23 -7.69 -9.79
N PHE A 362 -21.18 -6.88 -9.72
CA PHE A 362 -20.37 -6.75 -8.51
C PHE A 362 -21.13 -6.09 -7.36
N LEU A 363 -21.95 -5.07 -7.65
CA LEU A 363 -22.83 -4.43 -6.67
C LEU A 363 -23.92 -5.39 -6.16
N ARG A 364 -24.53 -6.18 -7.05
CA ARG A 364 -25.53 -7.19 -6.68
C ARG A 364 -24.91 -8.27 -5.80
N LEU A 365 -23.70 -8.73 -6.14
CA LEU A 365 -22.94 -9.65 -5.29
C LEU A 365 -22.72 -9.04 -3.92
N ASN A 366 -22.22 -7.80 -3.83
CA ASN A 366 -22.01 -7.12 -2.56
C ASN A 366 -23.31 -7.02 -1.74
N ALA A 367 -24.42 -6.57 -2.35
CA ALA A 367 -25.71 -6.45 -1.69
C ALA A 367 -26.24 -7.80 -1.16
N ALA A 368 -25.98 -8.90 -1.87
CA ALA A 368 -26.39 -10.25 -1.48
C ALA A 368 -25.54 -10.85 -0.34
N LEU A 369 -24.30 -10.38 -0.15
CA LEU A 369 -23.41 -10.84 0.92
C LEU A 369 -23.78 -10.16 2.25
N THR A 370 -24.96 -10.46 2.79
CA THR A 370 -25.52 -9.87 4.03
C THR A 370 -24.91 -10.47 5.31
N GLY A 371 -23.75 -11.11 5.23
CA GLY A 371 -23.09 -11.75 6.37
C GLY A 371 -22.95 -10.79 7.55
N THR A 372 -23.54 -11.17 8.67
CA THR A 372 -23.26 -10.58 9.98
C THR A 372 -21.81 -10.89 10.33
N ASN A 373 -21.02 -9.86 10.68
CA ASN A 373 -19.72 -10.08 11.32
C ASN A 373 -19.89 -11.10 12.47
N PRO A 374 -19.04 -12.13 12.59
CA PRO A 374 -18.83 -12.80 13.87
C PRO A 374 -18.19 -11.85 14.89
#